data_AF-A0A939HCY7-F1
#
_entry.id   AF-A0A939HCY7-F1
#
_cell.length_a   1.000
_cell.length_b   1.000
_cell.length_c   1.000
_cell.angle_alpha   90.00
_cell.angle_beta   90.00
_cell.angle_gamma   90.00
#
_symmetry.space_group_name_H-M   'P 1'
#
loop_
_entity.id
_entity.type
_entity.pdbx_description
1 polymer ?
#
loop_
_entity_poly.entity_id
_entity_poly.type
_entity_poly.pdbx_seq_one_letter_code
_entity_poly.pdbx_strand_id
1 'polypeptide(L)'
;MVMLKEKLENQDDVKELQMIVNLMCYIALDLKEISCLESIAVFDTKLNTIFCENKQELKNDKDGRMMVKEYLKDHKEVVHCLRDALKTGEHKKVREREGKSALAIPIMGVKKPIGVVGIIYETDGCQKEVCTSDLLFKDIINIFIIKYREISQKEAMASMSCSLKTLEDYEKYAILETGRKCNWNISMMAKELEIGRNTLYCKMKKMGIS
;
A
#
# COMPACT_ATOMS: atom_id res chain seq x y z
N MET A 1 5.05 -14.64 -8.11
CA MET A 1 5.03 -13.16 -8.20
C MET A 1 3.79 -12.76 -8.99
N VAL A 2 2.78 -12.18 -8.33
CA VAL A 2 1.55 -11.72 -9.01
C VAL A 2 1.89 -10.40 -9.71
N MET A 3 1.71 -10.31 -11.03
CA MET A 3 1.94 -9.10 -11.80
C MET A 3 0.62 -8.33 -11.93
N LEU A 4 0.50 -7.21 -11.21
CA LEU A 4 -0.70 -6.36 -11.15
C LEU A 4 -1.06 -5.57 -12.43
N LYS A 5 -0.42 -5.85 -13.56
CA LYS A 5 -0.71 -5.15 -14.82
C LYS A 5 -2.05 -5.61 -15.35
N GLU A 6 -3.10 -4.78 -15.17
CA GLU A 6 -4.12 -4.47 -16.21
C GLU A 6 -5.36 -3.66 -15.76
N LYS A 7 -5.53 -3.17 -14.52
CA LYS A 7 -6.84 -2.58 -14.11
C LYS A 7 -6.87 -1.25 -13.36
N LEU A 8 -5.72 -0.59 -13.17
CA LEU A 8 -5.60 0.66 -12.40
C LEU A 8 -5.11 1.81 -13.30
N GLU A 9 -5.73 2.98 -13.16
CA GLU A 9 -5.52 4.17 -14.01
C GLU A 9 -4.19 4.90 -13.74
N ASN A 10 -3.54 4.64 -12.60
CA ASN A 10 -2.31 5.29 -12.17
C ASN A 10 -1.20 4.26 -11.89
N GLN A 11 -0.03 4.41 -12.54
CA GLN A 11 1.11 3.50 -12.37
C GLN A 11 1.68 3.50 -10.96
N ASP A 12 1.57 4.60 -10.22
CA ASP A 12 2.09 4.69 -8.85
C ASP A 12 1.19 3.94 -7.87
N ASP A 13 -0.14 4.01 -8.03
CA ASP A 13 -1.10 3.24 -7.22
C ASP A 13 -0.91 1.73 -7.43
N VAL A 14 -0.57 1.30 -8.65
CA VAL A 14 -0.23 -0.10 -8.97
C VAL A 14 1.01 -0.56 -8.19
N LYS A 15 2.08 0.24 -8.20
CA LYS A 15 3.32 -0.08 -7.48
C LYS A 15 3.06 -0.13 -5.98
N GLU A 16 2.28 0.80 -5.46
CA GLU A 16 1.90 0.87 -4.05
C GLU A 16 1.11 -0.38 -3.63
N LEU A 17 0.09 -0.77 -4.40
CA LEU A 17 -0.65 -2.02 -4.14
C LEU A 17 0.24 -3.25 -4.26
N GLN A 18 1.17 -3.29 -5.22
CA GLN A 18 2.12 -4.39 -5.34
C GLN A 18 3.03 -4.51 -4.11
N MET A 19 3.47 -3.38 -3.58
CA MET A 19 4.25 -3.31 -2.34
C MET A 19 3.45 -3.89 -1.17
N ILE A 20 2.16 -3.53 -1.05
CA ILE A 20 1.27 -4.09 -0.02
C ILE A 20 1.10 -5.59 -0.19
N VAL A 21 0.90 -6.09 -1.41
CA VAL A 21 0.80 -7.53 -1.69
C VAL A 21 2.06 -8.27 -1.24
N ASN A 22 3.24 -7.72 -1.55
CA ASN A 22 4.51 -8.32 -1.14
C ASN A 22 4.64 -8.35 0.39
N LEU A 23 4.27 -7.26 1.06
CA LEU A 23 4.22 -7.20 2.52
C LEU A 23 3.26 -8.25 3.10
N MET A 24 2.07 -8.40 2.52
CA MET A 24 1.08 -9.37 2.97
C MET A 24 1.55 -10.81 2.78
N CYS A 25 2.38 -11.12 1.78
CA CYS A 25 3.01 -12.45 1.67
C CYS A 25 3.90 -12.77 2.88
N TYR A 26 4.58 -11.78 3.46
CA TYR A 26 5.39 -11.98 4.66
C TYR A 26 4.52 -12.11 5.91
N ILE A 27 3.59 -11.16 6.07
CA ILE A 27 2.67 -11.15 7.22
C ILE A 27 1.85 -12.44 7.25
N ALA A 28 1.35 -12.92 6.11
CA ALA A 28 0.52 -14.12 6.00
C ALA A 28 1.15 -15.39 6.58
N LEU A 29 2.48 -15.51 6.59
CA LEU A 29 3.16 -16.64 7.22
C LEU A 29 3.01 -16.58 8.75
N ASP A 30 3.25 -15.42 9.33
CA ASP A 30 3.13 -15.17 10.77
C ASP A 30 1.65 -15.19 11.22
N LEU A 31 0.74 -14.81 10.32
CA LEU A 31 -0.71 -14.82 10.56
C LEU A 31 -1.27 -16.21 10.85
N LYS A 32 -0.63 -17.29 10.40
CA LYS A 32 -1.06 -18.68 10.70
C LYS A 32 -1.00 -18.99 12.20
N GLU A 33 -0.11 -18.34 12.93
CA GLU A 33 0.05 -18.52 14.37
C GLU A 33 -1.00 -17.76 15.19
N ILE A 34 -1.65 -16.76 14.60
CA ILE A 34 -2.71 -16.01 15.28
C ILE A 34 -3.96 -16.90 15.36
N SER A 35 -4.33 -17.28 16.59
CA SER A 35 -5.42 -18.24 16.84
C SER A 35 -6.75 -17.78 16.26
N CYS A 36 -7.13 -16.53 16.54
CA CYS A 36 -8.41 -15.95 16.15
C CYS A 36 -8.49 -15.50 14.69
N LEU A 37 -7.39 -15.41 13.97
CA LEU A 37 -7.40 -14.99 12.58
C LEU A 37 -7.73 -16.16 11.66
N GLU A 38 -8.65 -15.96 10.72
CA GLU A 38 -9.06 -16.98 9.76
C GLU A 38 -8.54 -16.70 8.36
N SER A 39 -8.76 -15.49 7.85
CA SER A 39 -8.31 -15.14 6.51
C SER A 39 -8.01 -13.66 6.33
N ILE A 40 -7.17 -13.37 5.34
CA ILE A 40 -6.81 -12.02 4.91
C ILE A 40 -6.84 -11.95 3.38
N ALA A 41 -7.32 -10.83 2.85
CA ALA A 41 -7.31 -10.57 1.42
C ALA A 41 -7.05 -9.09 1.13
N VAL A 42 -6.41 -8.81 0.00
CA VAL A 42 -6.20 -7.45 -0.51
C VAL A 42 -7.03 -7.27 -1.76
N PHE A 43 -7.74 -6.16 -1.82
CA PHE A 43 -8.60 -5.79 -2.93
C PHE A 43 -8.22 -4.45 -3.52
N ASP A 44 -8.41 -4.28 -4.83
CA ASP A 44 -8.35 -2.97 -5.48
C ASP A 44 -9.61 -2.13 -5.20
N THR A 45 -9.64 -0.90 -5.74
CA THR A 45 -10.80 0.00 -5.61
C THR A 45 -12.10 -0.53 -6.24
N LYS A 46 -12.01 -1.52 -7.13
CA LYS A 46 -13.15 -2.20 -7.77
C LYS A 46 -13.53 -3.50 -7.05
N LEU A 47 -12.89 -3.80 -5.93
CA LEU A 47 -13.01 -5.04 -5.17
C LEU A 47 -12.60 -6.30 -5.95
N ASN A 48 -11.69 -6.17 -6.92
CA ASN A 48 -11.01 -7.34 -7.45
C ASN A 48 -9.98 -7.82 -6.41
N THR A 49 -10.04 -9.10 -6.06
CA THR A 49 -9.05 -9.73 -5.19
C THR A 49 -7.70 -9.75 -5.89
N ILE A 50 -6.68 -9.18 -5.25
CA ILE A 50 -5.29 -9.17 -5.72
C ILE A 50 -4.47 -10.20 -4.94
N PHE A 51 -4.73 -10.32 -3.65
CA PHE A 51 -4.06 -11.24 -2.72
C PHE A 51 -5.10 -11.88 -1.82
N CYS A 52 -4.90 -13.14 -1.46
CA CYS A 52 -5.69 -13.83 -0.45
C CYS A 52 -4.86 -14.93 0.22
N GLU A 53 -5.03 -15.06 1.54
CA GLU A 53 -4.49 -16.14 2.33
C GLU A 53 -5.49 -16.53 3.43
N ASN A 54 -5.54 -17.81 3.78
CA ASN A 54 -6.36 -18.34 4.87
C ASN A 54 -5.55 -19.41 5.61
N LYS A 55 -5.82 -19.52 6.90
CA LYS A 55 -5.20 -20.48 7.81
C LYS A 55 -5.35 -21.95 7.37
N GLN A 56 -6.48 -22.30 6.76
CA GLN A 56 -6.87 -23.65 6.40
C GLN A 56 -6.63 -23.91 4.90
N GLU A 57 -7.11 -23.05 4.01
CA GLU A 57 -7.24 -23.45 2.59
C GLU A 57 -7.33 -22.33 1.53
N LEU A 58 -6.62 -21.20 1.68
CA LEU A 58 -6.49 -20.23 0.57
C LEU A 58 -5.02 -19.99 0.22
N LYS A 59 -4.63 -20.49 -0.96
CA LYS A 59 -3.37 -20.13 -1.64
C LYS A 59 -3.64 -18.88 -2.49
N ASN A 60 -2.66 -17.98 -2.57
CA ASN A 60 -2.74 -16.78 -3.42
C ASN A 60 -2.57 -17.12 -4.93
N ASP A 61 -3.43 -17.99 -5.45
CA ASP A 61 -3.50 -18.37 -6.86
C ASP A 61 -4.84 -17.93 -7.49
N LYS A 62 -5.07 -18.37 -8.73
CA LYS A 62 -6.28 -17.97 -9.47
C LYS A 62 -7.55 -18.56 -8.84
N ASP A 63 -7.46 -19.78 -8.31
CA ASP A 63 -8.60 -20.50 -7.77
C ASP A 63 -8.97 -19.95 -6.39
N GLY A 64 -7.98 -19.68 -5.54
CA GLY A 64 -8.19 -18.99 -4.26
C GLY A 64 -8.84 -17.61 -4.44
N ARG A 65 -8.37 -16.81 -5.40
CA ARG A 65 -9.00 -15.52 -5.73
C ARG A 65 -10.44 -15.67 -6.25
N MET A 66 -10.74 -16.76 -6.95
CA MET A 66 -12.11 -17.06 -7.40
C MET A 66 -13.01 -17.45 -6.22
N MET A 67 -12.52 -18.24 -5.27
CA MET A 67 -13.25 -18.60 -4.06
C MET A 67 -13.60 -17.36 -3.21
N VAL A 68 -12.66 -16.42 -3.04
CA VAL A 68 -12.95 -15.14 -2.37
C VAL A 68 -14.08 -14.39 -3.07
N LYS A 69 -14.10 -14.40 -4.41
CA LYS A 69 -15.14 -13.74 -5.19
C LYS A 69 -16.51 -14.40 -4.97
N GLU A 70 -16.58 -15.73 -4.91
CA GLU A 70 -17.83 -16.44 -4.60
C GLU A 70 -18.27 -16.16 -3.17
N TYR A 71 -17.37 -16.22 -2.20
CA TYR A 71 -17.65 -15.87 -0.81
C TYR A 71 -18.27 -14.46 -0.67
N LEU A 72 -17.74 -13.47 -1.38
CA LEU A 72 -18.27 -12.10 -1.38
C LEU A 72 -19.66 -11.96 -2.02
N LYS A 73 -20.10 -12.89 -2.90
CA LYS A 73 -21.46 -12.87 -3.43
C LYS A 73 -22.48 -13.24 -2.35
N ASP A 74 -22.10 -14.18 -1.50
CA ASP A 74 -22.95 -14.71 -0.43
C ASP A 74 -22.93 -13.81 0.82
N HIS A 75 -21.85 -13.04 1.02
CA HIS A 75 -21.66 -12.14 2.17
C HIS A 75 -21.67 -10.66 1.74
N LYS A 76 -22.86 -10.16 1.34
CA LYS A 76 -23.04 -8.78 0.85
C LYS A 76 -22.70 -7.71 1.89
N GLU A 77 -22.86 -8.03 3.17
CA GLU A 77 -22.49 -7.20 4.31
C GLU A 77 -20.98 -6.91 4.35
N VAL A 78 -20.15 -7.90 4.01
CA VAL A 78 -18.69 -7.75 3.91
C VAL A 78 -18.35 -6.85 2.72
N VAL A 79 -19.01 -7.06 1.58
CA VAL A 79 -18.84 -6.18 0.40
C VAL A 79 -19.20 -4.73 0.74
N HIS A 80 -20.30 -4.49 1.45
CA HIS A 80 -20.69 -3.15 1.86
C HIS A 80 -19.65 -2.52 2.79
N CYS A 81 -19.17 -3.29 3.78
CA CYS A 81 -18.11 -2.87 4.71
C CYS A 81 -16.83 -2.46 3.96
N LEU A 82 -16.37 -3.27 3.00
CA LEU A 82 -15.19 -2.97 2.17
C LEU A 82 -15.39 -1.69 1.34
N ARG A 83 -16.57 -1.50 0.73
CA ARG A 83 -16.87 -0.28 -0.05
C ARG A 83 -16.92 0.96 0.82
N ASP A 84 -17.48 0.86 2.02
CA ASP A 84 -17.56 1.98 2.95
C ASP A 84 -16.16 2.40 3.40
N ALA A 85 -15.28 1.45 3.70
CA ALA A 85 -13.88 1.74 4.01
C ALA A 85 -13.16 2.45 2.85
N LEU A 86 -13.37 2.01 1.61
CA LEU A 86 -12.84 2.66 0.41
C LEU A 86 -13.41 4.07 0.18
N LYS A 87 -14.65 4.33 0.62
CA LYS A 87 -15.31 5.62 0.47
C LYS A 87 -14.88 6.62 1.54
N THR A 88 -14.80 6.20 2.80
CA THR A 88 -14.49 7.09 3.92
C THR A 88 -12.99 7.23 4.17
N GLY A 89 -12.18 6.26 3.74
CA GLY A 89 -10.77 6.19 4.11
C GLY A 89 -10.55 5.82 5.59
N GLU A 90 -11.58 5.26 6.23
CA GLU A 90 -11.51 4.78 7.61
C GLU A 90 -11.73 3.28 7.64
N HIS A 91 -11.12 2.59 8.62
CA HIS A 91 -11.44 1.19 8.88
C HIS A 91 -12.93 1.01 9.22
N LYS A 92 -13.51 -0.09 8.75
CA LYS A 92 -14.91 -0.48 8.99
C LYS A 92 -14.96 -1.93 9.44
N LYS A 93 -15.97 -2.26 10.25
CA LYS A 93 -16.21 -3.59 10.76
C LYS A 93 -17.64 -4.00 10.47
N VAL A 94 -17.84 -5.28 10.18
CA VAL A 94 -19.15 -5.90 10.18
C VAL A 94 -19.07 -7.27 10.86
N ARG A 95 -20.11 -7.61 11.63
CA ARG A 95 -20.24 -8.96 12.16
C ARG A 95 -20.74 -9.87 11.06
N GLU A 96 -20.06 -10.99 10.86
CA GLU A 96 -20.47 -12.03 9.94
C GLU A 96 -21.38 -13.04 10.65
N ARG A 97 -21.94 -13.99 9.91
CA ARG A 97 -22.62 -15.15 10.47
C ARG A 97 -21.62 -16.06 11.21
N GLU A 98 -22.13 -16.95 12.05
CA GLU A 98 -21.32 -18.02 12.71
C GLU A 98 -20.24 -17.55 13.70
N GLY A 99 -20.38 -16.36 14.30
CA GLY A 99 -19.44 -15.89 15.32
C GLY A 99 -18.12 -15.36 14.75
N LYS A 100 -18.14 -14.88 13.50
CA LYS A 100 -16.99 -14.25 12.86
C LYS A 100 -17.20 -12.75 12.71
N SER A 101 -16.11 -12.02 12.47
CA SER A 101 -16.13 -10.59 12.19
C SER A 101 -15.22 -10.30 11.00
N ALA A 102 -15.69 -9.38 10.15
CA ALA A 102 -14.96 -8.87 9.02
C ALA A 102 -14.49 -7.45 9.29
N LEU A 103 -13.18 -7.22 9.22
CA LEU A 103 -12.55 -5.91 9.34
C LEU A 103 -12.01 -5.48 7.98
N ALA A 104 -12.36 -4.27 7.56
CA ALA A 104 -11.90 -3.62 6.34
C ALA A 104 -10.95 -2.48 6.71
N ILE A 105 -9.69 -2.54 6.27
CA ILE A 105 -8.66 -1.53 6.51
C ILE A 105 -8.29 -0.88 5.17
N PRO A 106 -8.58 0.41 4.95
CA PRO A 106 -8.28 1.06 3.68
C PRO A 106 -6.76 1.23 3.51
N ILE A 107 -6.29 0.96 2.29
CA ILE A 107 -4.91 1.24 1.87
C ILE A 107 -4.91 2.66 1.33
N MET A 108 -4.34 3.59 2.08
CA MET A 108 -4.29 5.00 1.71
C MET A 108 -3.19 5.26 0.69
N GLY A 109 -3.57 5.80 -0.47
CA GLY A 109 -2.69 6.55 -1.35
C GLY A 109 -2.57 8.00 -0.91
N VAL A 110 -1.99 8.86 -1.75
CA VAL A 110 -1.67 10.27 -1.39
C VAL A 110 -2.91 11.09 -1.01
N LYS A 111 -4.05 10.85 -1.68
CA LYS A 111 -5.28 11.65 -1.48
C LYS A 111 -6.53 10.83 -1.18
N LYS A 112 -6.53 9.54 -1.54
CA LYS A 112 -7.69 8.66 -1.45
C LYS A 112 -7.26 7.20 -1.24
N PRO A 113 -8.17 6.34 -0.78
CA PRO A 113 -7.93 4.91 -0.76
C PRO A 113 -7.66 4.38 -2.17
N ILE A 114 -6.64 3.53 -2.30
CA ILE A 114 -6.25 2.85 -3.54
C ILE A 114 -6.58 1.36 -3.51
N GLY A 115 -6.95 0.84 -2.34
CA GLY A 115 -7.38 -0.53 -2.12
C GLY A 115 -7.82 -0.73 -0.67
N VAL A 116 -8.09 -1.97 -0.30
CA VAL A 116 -8.54 -2.33 1.04
C VAL A 116 -8.01 -3.71 1.41
N VAL A 117 -7.57 -3.86 2.66
CA VAL A 117 -7.28 -5.15 3.28
C VAL A 117 -8.54 -5.61 4.00
N GLY A 118 -9.07 -6.75 3.61
CA GLY A 118 -10.17 -7.43 4.29
C GLY A 118 -9.62 -8.54 5.18
N ILE A 119 -10.14 -8.65 6.40
CA ILE A 119 -9.69 -9.61 7.40
C ILE A 119 -10.92 -10.27 8.00
N ILE A 120 -10.94 -11.61 8.03
CA ILE A 120 -11.94 -12.40 8.74
C ILE A 120 -11.28 -13.04 9.96
N TYR A 121 -11.92 -12.88 11.11
CA TYR A 121 -11.43 -13.40 12.38
C TYR A 121 -12.59 -13.85 13.29
N GLU A 122 -12.34 -14.83 14.14
CA GLU A 122 -13.28 -15.30 15.15
C GLU A 122 -13.54 -14.19 16.18
N THR A 123 -14.82 -13.88 16.41
CA THR A 123 -15.20 -12.86 17.39
C THR A 123 -15.06 -13.40 18.80
N ASP A 124 -14.53 -12.57 19.71
CA ASP A 124 -14.55 -12.80 21.15
C ASP A 124 -15.94 -12.53 21.78
N GLY A 125 -16.97 -12.30 20.94
CA GLY A 125 -18.31 -11.95 21.38
C GLY A 125 -18.53 -10.45 21.60
N CYS A 126 -17.50 -9.61 21.44
CA CYS A 126 -17.62 -8.16 21.63
C CYS A 126 -18.63 -7.54 20.63
N GLN A 127 -19.67 -6.91 21.18
CA GLN A 127 -20.72 -6.21 20.41
C GLN A 127 -20.43 -4.71 20.22
N LYS A 128 -19.35 -4.18 20.78
CA LYS A 128 -18.98 -2.77 20.59
C LYS A 128 -18.46 -2.54 19.18
N GLU A 129 -18.73 -1.34 18.64
CA GLU A 129 -18.29 -0.93 17.30
C GLU A 129 -16.76 -1.01 17.10
N VAL A 130 -16.00 -0.91 18.19
CA VAL A 130 -14.54 -1.07 18.22
C VAL A 130 -14.18 -2.15 19.25
N CYS A 131 -13.68 -3.29 18.79
CA CYS A 131 -13.08 -4.32 19.65
C CYS A 131 -11.56 -4.12 19.74
N THR A 132 -10.94 -4.53 20.85
CA THR A 132 -9.48 -4.49 21.03
C THR A 132 -8.76 -5.22 19.90
N SER A 133 -9.30 -6.34 19.42
CA SER A 133 -8.75 -7.08 18.28
C SER A 133 -8.74 -6.24 16.99
N ASP A 134 -9.76 -5.41 16.76
CA ASP A 134 -9.82 -4.53 15.59
C ASP A 134 -8.68 -3.51 15.60
N LEU A 135 -8.45 -2.91 16.78
CA LEU A 135 -7.37 -1.95 16.98
C LEU A 135 -6.01 -2.63 16.81
N LEU A 136 -5.82 -3.83 17.37
CA LEU A 136 -4.58 -4.58 17.23
C LEU A 136 -4.27 -4.91 15.76
N PHE A 137 -5.22 -5.49 15.02
CA PHE A 137 -5.00 -5.80 13.60
C PHE A 137 -4.71 -4.56 12.78
N LYS A 138 -5.47 -3.48 13.02
CA LYS A 138 -5.27 -2.20 12.35
C LYS A 138 -3.88 -1.64 12.63
N ASP A 139 -3.48 -1.57 13.90
CA ASP A 139 -2.21 -0.95 14.29
C ASP A 139 -1.02 -1.77 13.79
N ILE A 140 -1.08 -3.11 13.90
CA ILE A 140 -0.06 -4.01 13.37
C ILE A 140 0.09 -3.83 11.87
N ILE A 141 -1.00 -3.88 11.11
CA ILE A 141 -0.95 -3.72 9.64
C ILE A 141 -0.43 -2.35 9.26
N ASN A 142 -0.88 -1.28 9.93
CA ASN A 142 -0.40 0.06 9.66
C ASN A 142 1.09 0.21 9.95
N ILE A 143 1.57 -0.32 11.08
CA ILE A 143 2.99 -0.31 11.43
C ILE A 143 3.81 -1.02 10.34
N PHE A 144 3.38 -2.20 9.93
CA PHE A 144 4.06 -2.95 8.87
C PHE A 144 4.07 -2.18 7.54
N ILE A 145 2.97 -1.57 7.14
CA ILE A 145 2.88 -0.77 5.91
C ILE A 145 3.86 0.42 5.99
N ILE A 146 3.85 1.16 7.09
CA ILE A 146 4.74 2.32 7.29
C ILE A 146 6.20 1.88 7.26
N LYS A 147 6.55 0.83 8.02
CA LYS A 147 7.92 0.33 8.10
C LYS A 147 8.41 -0.21 6.75
N TYR A 148 7.57 -0.93 6.02
CA TYR A 148 7.92 -1.45 4.71
C TYR A 148 8.13 -0.32 3.69
N ARG A 149 7.33 0.75 3.75
CA ARG A 149 7.54 1.98 2.96
C ARG A 149 8.88 2.63 3.27
N GLU A 150 9.20 2.81 4.56
CA GLU A 150 10.48 3.38 5.01
C GLU A 150 11.67 2.55 4.49
N ILE A 151 11.60 1.22 4.59
CA ILE A 151 12.66 0.32 4.12
C ILE A 151 12.79 0.41 2.61
N SER A 152 11.68 0.33 1.87
CA SER A 152 11.68 0.42 0.41
C SER A 152 12.27 1.75 -0.08
N GLN A 153 11.97 2.85 0.61
CA GLN A 153 12.57 4.17 0.31
C GLN A 153 14.07 4.18 0.60
N LYS A 154 14.51 3.61 1.73
CA LYS A 154 15.94 3.50 2.07
C LYS A 154 16.69 2.63 1.06
N GLU A 155 16.12 1.51 0.62
CA GLU A 155 16.70 0.64 -0.41
C GLU A 155 16.74 1.32 -1.78
N ALA A 156 15.71 2.08 -2.14
CA ALA A 156 15.72 2.92 -3.35
C ALA A 156 16.83 3.98 -3.27
N MET A 157 17.00 4.64 -2.13
CA MET A 157 18.10 5.59 -1.91
C MET A 157 19.48 4.92 -1.95
N ALA A 158 19.62 3.71 -1.38
CA ALA A 158 20.88 2.97 -1.33
C ALA A 158 21.27 2.36 -2.70
N SER A 159 20.29 1.86 -3.46
CA SER A 159 20.52 1.39 -4.83
C SER A 159 20.82 2.56 -5.77
N MET A 160 20.15 3.69 -5.57
CA MET A 160 20.45 4.92 -6.30
C MET A 160 21.83 5.47 -5.94
N SER A 161 22.24 5.49 -4.67
CA SER A 161 23.60 5.90 -4.28
C SER A 161 24.69 4.98 -4.83
N CYS A 162 24.40 3.69 -5.06
CA CYS A 162 25.29 2.78 -5.78
C CYS A 162 25.36 3.07 -7.31
N SER A 163 24.32 3.67 -7.88
CA SER A 163 24.28 4.07 -9.31
C SER A 163 24.91 5.44 -9.57
N LEU A 164 24.87 6.33 -8.57
CA LEU A 164 25.51 7.64 -8.60
C LEU A 164 26.99 7.46 -8.18
N LYS A 165 27.83 7.11 -9.16
CA LYS A 165 29.26 6.81 -8.91
C LYS A 165 30.12 8.06 -8.79
N THR A 166 29.64 9.20 -9.29
CA THR A 166 30.40 10.44 -9.34
C THR A 166 29.67 11.59 -8.68
N LEU A 167 30.42 12.60 -8.22
CA LEU A 167 29.85 13.85 -7.70
C LEU A 167 28.90 14.53 -8.69
N GLU A 168 29.17 14.43 -10.00
CA GLU A 168 28.28 14.97 -11.04
C GLU A 168 26.92 14.24 -11.07
N ASP A 169 26.88 12.95 -10.76
CA ASP A 169 25.63 12.20 -10.71
C ASP A 169 24.76 12.65 -9.52
N TYR A 170 25.37 12.87 -8.35
CA TYR A 170 24.68 13.42 -7.18
C TYR A 170 24.14 14.83 -7.44
N GLU A 171 24.92 15.69 -8.09
CA GLU A 171 24.46 17.02 -8.47
C GLU A 171 23.30 16.96 -9.47
N LYS A 172 23.39 16.08 -10.46
CA LYS A 172 22.31 15.86 -11.45
C LYS A 172 21.03 15.40 -10.77
N TYR A 173 21.13 14.45 -9.84
CA TYR A 173 19.99 13.98 -9.06
C TYR A 173 19.35 15.09 -8.22
N ALA A 174 20.16 15.85 -7.47
CA ALA A 174 19.67 16.93 -6.63
C ALA A 174 18.90 17.98 -7.45
N ILE A 175 19.39 18.31 -8.65
CA ILE A 175 18.71 19.23 -9.57
C ILE A 175 17.37 18.66 -10.06
N LEU A 176 17.31 17.37 -10.41
CA LEU A 176 16.08 16.72 -10.90
C LEU A 176 15.02 16.60 -9.80
N GLU A 177 15.39 16.18 -8.60
CA GLU A 177 14.46 16.08 -7.46
C GLU A 177 13.94 17.44 -7.02
N THR A 178 14.82 18.44 -6.89
CA THR A 178 14.39 19.80 -6.58
C THR A 178 13.54 20.39 -7.70
N GLY A 179 13.80 20.03 -8.96
CA GLY A 179 12.95 20.38 -10.10
C GLY A 179 11.53 19.85 -9.96
N ARG A 180 11.37 18.58 -9.58
CA ARG A 180 10.06 17.97 -9.30
C ARG A 180 9.36 18.64 -8.13
N LYS A 181 10.07 18.89 -7.03
CA LYS A 181 9.53 19.53 -5.82
C LYS A 181 9.06 20.97 -6.05
N CYS A 182 9.78 21.71 -6.88
CA CYS A 182 9.51 23.13 -7.15
C CYS A 182 8.75 23.39 -8.46
N ASN A 183 8.16 22.36 -9.08
CA ASN A 183 7.49 22.46 -10.39
C ASN A 183 8.34 23.20 -11.44
N TRP A 184 9.65 22.94 -11.46
CA TRP A 184 10.63 23.54 -12.37
C TRP A 184 10.75 25.07 -12.29
N ASN A 185 10.33 25.69 -11.17
CA ASN A 185 10.56 27.10 -10.93
C ASN A 185 12.02 27.36 -10.57
N ILE A 186 12.81 27.84 -11.55
CA ILE A 186 14.26 28.05 -11.42
C ILE A 186 14.65 28.93 -10.24
N SER A 187 13.87 29.96 -9.91
CA SER A 187 14.19 30.85 -8.78
C SER A 187 14.01 30.14 -7.44
N MET A 188 12.99 29.28 -7.32
CA MET A 188 12.78 28.46 -6.13
C MET A 188 13.79 27.33 -6.04
N MET A 189 14.10 26.67 -7.16
CA MET A 189 15.10 25.61 -7.22
C MET A 189 16.50 26.12 -6.82
N ALA A 190 16.90 27.29 -7.32
CA ALA A 190 18.18 27.91 -6.98
C ALA A 190 18.27 28.24 -5.48
N LYS A 191 17.16 28.70 -4.88
CA LYS A 191 17.07 28.97 -3.45
C LYS A 191 17.15 27.69 -2.62
N GLU A 192 16.45 26.64 -3.04
CA GLU A 192 16.40 25.33 -2.35
C GLU A 192 17.73 24.57 -2.44
N LEU A 193 18.45 24.71 -3.56
CA LEU A 193 19.78 24.11 -3.76
C LEU A 193 20.92 24.97 -3.22
N GLU A 194 20.61 26.16 -2.67
CA GLU A 194 21.58 27.14 -2.17
C GLU A 194 22.67 27.52 -3.19
N ILE A 195 22.30 27.62 -4.47
CA ILE A 195 23.21 28.01 -5.56
C ILE A 195 22.67 29.21 -6.35
N GLY A 196 23.58 29.93 -7.00
CA GLY A 196 23.20 31.02 -7.90
C GLY A 196 22.39 30.50 -9.10
N ARG A 197 21.37 31.27 -9.54
CA ARG A 197 20.54 30.93 -10.71
C ARG A 197 21.38 30.66 -11.97
N ASN A 198 22.41 31.46 -12.20
CA ASN A 198 23.31 31.28 -13.35
C ASN A 198 24.11 29.97 -13.25
N THR A 199 24.55 29.60 -12.04
CA THR A 199 25.24 28.33 -11.79
C THR A 199 24.31 27.14 -12.02
N LEU A 200 23.05 27.24 -11.59
CA LEU A 200 22.02 26.24 -11.86
C LEU A 200 21.78 26.07 -13.37
N TYR A 201 21.61 27.15 -14.12
CA TYR A 201 21.47 27.10 -15.59
C TYR A 201 22.67 26.44 -16.27
N CYS A 202 23.90 26.81 -15.88
CA CYS A 202 25.11 26.21 -16.42
C CYS A 202 25.19 24.71 -16.12
N LYS A 203 24.85 24.29 -14.90
CA LYS A 203 24.84 22.87 -14.50
C LYS A 203 23.76 22.08 -15.26
N MET A 204 22.53 22.60 -15.33
CA MET A 204 21.43 21.99 -16.09
C MET A 204 21.80 21.80 -17.56
N LYS A 205 22.37 22.83 -18.20
CA LYS A 205 22.83 22.76 -19.59
C LYS A 205 23.95 21.73 -19.79
N LYS A 206 24.93 21.67 -18.88
CA LYS A 206 26.03 20.70 -18.92
C LYS A 206 25.52 19.26 -18.77
N MET A 207 24.46 19.05 -17.99
CA MET A 207 23.87 17.75 -17.68
C MET A 207 22.77 17.30 -18.66
N GLY A 208 22.45 18.14 -19.66
CA GLY A 208 21.41 17.87 -20.67
C GLY A 208 19.98 17.97 -20.13
N ILE A 209 19.75 18.75 -19.07
CA ILE A 209 18.43 19.01 -18.49
C ILE A 209 17.90 20.31 -19.11
N SER A 210 16.86 20.19 -19.95
CA SER A 210 16.19 21.29 -20.67
C SER A 210 14.98 21.82 -19.93
#